data_AF-A0A7Y4ZQJ1-F1
#
_entry.id   AF-A0A7Y4ZQJ1-F1
#
_cell.length_a   1.000
_cell.length_b   1.000
_cell.length_c   1.000
_cell.angle_alpha   90.00
_cell.angle_beta   90.00
_cell.angle_gamma   90.00
#
_symmetry.space_group_name_H-M   'P 1'
#
loop_
_entity.id
_entity.type
_entity.pdbx_description
1 polymer ?
#
loop_
_entity_poly.entity_id
_entity_poly.type
_entity_poly.pdbx_seq_one_letter_code
_entity_poly.pdbx_strand_id
1 'polypeptide(L)'
;MNLTDAPGPYERVDVDITSIEVHRSADPESVWSPLSSGPSRVNLLTLRNGAELPFGAAQVPSGHYDAFRVRVSGASVTVSGVTTVLPLDRAVSVIPYAFQVATYDDTQVLLDFDALGSVKDQAGRLSFSPEVSVKREQRR
;
A
#
# COMPACT_ATOMS: atom_id res chain seq x y z
N MET A 1 20.44 -5.82 -31.43
CA MET A 1 19.55 -4.65 -31.26
C MET A 1 18.46 -5.12 -30.32
N ASN A 2 18.49 -4.71 -29.06
CA ASN A 2 17.49 -5.10 -28.06
C ASN A 2 16.63 -3.88 -27.73
N LEU A 3 15.32 -4.01 -27.90
CA LEU A 3 14.34 -3.16 -27.24
C LEU A 3 14.08 -3.75 -25.86
N THR A 4 14.30 -2.95 -24.82
CA THR A 4 13.73 -3.20 -23.49
C THR A 4 13.11 -1.90 -23.02
N ASP A 5 11.88 -1.97 -22.53
CA ASP A 5 11.29 -0.94 -21.70
C ASP A 5 12.16 -0.85 -20.43
N ALA A 6 12.65 0.34 -20.10
CA ALA A 6 13.60 0.46 -19.01
C ALA A 6 12.88 0.13 -17.70
N PRO A 7 13.40 -0.76 -16.83
CA PRO A 7 12.96 -0.77 -15.44
C PRO A 7 13.16 0.67 -14.92
N GLY A 8 12.17 1.19 -14.19
CA GLY A 8 12.26 2.54 -13.63
C GLY A 8 13.60 2.78 -12.91
N PRO A 9 14.02 4.03 -12.68
CA PRO A 9 15.41 4.39 -12.37
C PRO A 9 15.95 3.85 -11.04
N TYR A 10 15.14 3.13 -10.27
CA TYR A 10 15.45 2.66 -8.92
C TYR A 10 15.69 1.15 -8.90
N GLU A 11 16.77 0.74 -8.24
CA GLU A 11 17.05 -0.66 -7.94
C GLU A 11 16.14 -1.17 -6.81
N ARG A 12 15.77 -0.27 -5.88
CA ARG A 12 14.89 -0.55 -4.75
C ARG A 12 14.02 0.67 -4.43
N VAL A 13 12.79 0.41 -4.01
CA VAL A 13 11.92 1.40 -3.37
C VAL A 13 11.45 0.78 -2.05
N ASP A 14 12.20 1.04 -0.98
CA ASP A 14 11.92 0.51 0.35
C ASP A 14 10.98 1.44 1.12
N VAL A 15 9.93 0.90 1.73
CA VAL A 15 8.92 1.65 2.47
C VAL A 15 8.65 0.99 3.81
N ASP A 16 8.60 1.79 4.87
CA ASP A 16 8.23 1.36 6.22
C ASP A 16 6.72 1.54 6.39
N ILE A 17 5.95 0.47 6.20
CA ILE A 17 4.50 0.43 6.40
C ILE A 17 4.24 0.21 7.89
N THR A 18 3.46 1.09 8.51
CA THR A 18 3.15 1.01 9.94
C THR A 18 1.79 0.37 10.22
N SER A 19 0.80 0.63 9.38
CA SER A 19 -0.50 -0.02 9.48
C SER A 19 -1.24 -0.05 8.14
N ILE A 20 -2.05 -1.09 7.97
CA ILE A 20 -3.13 -1.16 6.99
C ILE A 20 -4.41 -1.32 7.77
N GLU A 21 -5.42 -0.52 7.48
CA GLU A 21 -6.65 -0.44 8.24
C GLU A 21 -7.87 -0.38 7.29
N VAL A 22 -9.04 -0.76 7.78
CA VAL A 22 -10.31 -0.66 7.07
C VAL A 22 -11.32 0.18 7.88
N HIS A 23 -12.16 0.93 7.18
CA HIS A 23 -13.21 1.75 7.77
C HIS A 23 -14.60 1.14 7.51
N ARG A 24 -15.39 1.00 8.56
CA ARG A 24 -16.75 0.46 8.51
C ARG A 24 -17.75 1.60 8.39
N SER A 25 -18.61 1.57 7.37
CA SER A 25 -19.51 2.68 7.02
C SER A 25 -20.55 3.01 8.09
N ALA A 26 -20.88 2.04 8.94
CA ALA A 26 -21.87 2.19 10.01
C ALA A 26 -21.31 2.83 11.29
N ASP A 27 -19.99 3.08 11.37
CA ASP A 27 -19.38 3.63 12.59
C ASP A 27 -19.46 5.17 12.60
N PRO A 28 -20.27 5.77 13.50
CA PRO A 28 -20.42 7.23 13.58
C PRO A 28 -19.15 7.95 14.09
N GLU A 29 -18.18 7.20 14.63
CA GLU A 29 -16.93 7.73 15.21
C GLU A 29 -15.71 7.60 14.30
N SER A 30 -15.87 7.25 13.01
CA SER A 30 -14.74 7.04 12.09
C SER A 30 -13.72 6.00 12.59
N VAL A 31 -14.18 4.86 13.14
CA VAL A 31 -13.32 3.83 13.71
C VAL A 31 -12.61 3.06 12.59
N TRP A 32 -11.29 2.97 12.69
CA TRP A 32 -10.45 2.22 11.75
C TRP A 32 -9.99 0.93 12.42
N SER A 33 -10.25 -0.20 11.78
CA SER A 33 -9.83 -1.51 12.26
C SER A 33 -8.51 -1.93 11.60
N PRO A 34 -7.45 -2.26 12.35
CA PRO A 34 -6.20 -2.72 11.77
C PRO A 34 -6.36 -4.09 11.11
N LEU A 35 -5.82 -4.23 9.89
CA LEU A 35 -5.75 -5.47 9.14
C LEU A 35 -4.36 -6.14 9.26
N SER A 36 -3.30 -5.34 9.44
CA SER A 36 -1.92 -5.81 9.50
C SER A 36 -1.48 -6.23 10.91
N SER A 37 -0.58 -7.21 11.03
CA SER A 37 -0.03 -7.69 12.31
C SER A 37 1.06 -6.80 12.91
N GLY A 38 1.53 -5.76 12.22
CA GLY A 38 2.50 -4.80 12.72
C GLY A 38 3.28 -4.08 11.63
N PRO A 39 4.22 -3.19 12.02
CA PRO A 39 5.07 -2.47 11.08
C PRO A 39 5.98 -3.42 10.30
N SER A 40 6.24 -3.11 9.04
CA SER A 40 7.19 -3.85 8.22
C SER A 40 7.82 -2.96 7.15
N ARG A 41 9.07 -3.26 6.82
CA ARG A 41 9.79 -2.65 5.71
C ARG A 41 9.65 -3.53 4.47
N VAL A 42 9.22 -2.96 3.36
CA VAL A 42 8.99 -3.70 2.11
C VAL A 42 9.62 -2.98 0.93
N ASN A 43 10.32 -3.73 0.06
CA ASN A 43 10.72 -3.22 -1.25
C ASN A 43 9.53 -3.34 -2.20
N LEU A 44 8.91 -2.23 -2.59
CA LEU A 44 7.73 -2.23 -3.44
C LEU A 44 8.00 -2.83 -4.84
N LEU A 45 9.25 -2.83 -5.30
CA LEU A 45 9.59 -3.44 -6.60
C LEU A 45 9.52 -4.97 -6.57
N THR A 46 9.63 -5.61 -5.40
CA THR A 46 9.46 -7.07 -5.27
C THR A 46 8.00 -7.50 -5.22
N LEU A 47 7.06 -6.56 -5.12
CA LEU A 47 5.61 -6.83 -5.14
C LEU A 47 5.02 -6.77 -6.56
N ARG A 48 5.87 -6.52 -7.57
CA ARG A 48 5.45 -6.52 -8.97
C ARG A 48 5.21 -7.95 -9.48
N ASN A 49 4.41 -8.09 -10.53
CA ASN A 49 4.19 -9.34 -11.27
C ASN A 49 3.49 -10.47 -10.49
N GLY A 50 2.55 -10.14 -9.60
CA GLY A 50 1.74 -11.15 -8.88
C GLY A 50 2.39 -11.68 -7.61
N ALA A 51 3.50 -11.10 -7.16
CA ALA A 51 4.02 -11.31 -5.82
C ALA A 51 3.13 -10.56 -4.80
N GLU A 52 2.17 -11.27 -4.23
CA GLU A 52 1.30 -10.79 -3.17
C GLU A 52 2.00 -11.03 -1.82
N LEU A 53 2.18 -9.97 -1.01
CA LEU A 53 2.61 -10.15 0.37
C LEU A 53 1.35 -10.22 1.23
N PRO A 54 1.01 -11.36 1.87
CA PRO A 54 -0.17 -11.45 2.71
C PRO A 54 0.02 -10.54 3.92
N PHE A 55 -0.54 -9.34 3.83
CA PHE A 55 -0.52 -8.37 4.91
C PHE A 55 -1.68 -8.64 5.85
N GLY A 56 -1.40 -9.52 6.81
CA GLY A 56 -2.30 -9.82 7.92
C GLY A 56 -3.51 -10.68 7.54
N ALA A 57 -3.98 -11.42 8.53
CA ALA A 57 -5.28 -12.06 8.53
C ALA A 57 -6.02 -11.48 9.74
N ALA A 58 -6.84 -10.46 9.51
CA ALA A 58 -7.64 -9.85 10.56
C ALA A 58 -9.08 -10.32 10.43
N GLN A 59 -9.65 -10.77 11.55
CA GLN A 59 -11.08 -11.00 11.64
C GLN A 59 -11.76 -9.66 11.88
N VAL A 60 -12.53 -9.21 10.88
CA VAL A 60 -13.38 -8.03 10.99
C VAL A 60 -14.85 -8.46 11.07
N PRO A 61 -15.71 -7.72 11.80
CA PRO A 61 -17.14 -8.04 11.86
C PRO A 61 -17.80 -8.00 10.47
N SER A 62 -18.83 -8.82 10.26
CA SER A 62 -19.68 -8.70 9.07
C SER A 62 -20.29 -7.30 8.97
N GLY A 63 -20.31 -6.70 7.78
CA GLY A 63 -20.83 -5.35 7.59
C GLY A 63 -20.38 -4.69 6.30
N HIS A 64 -20.83 -3.44 6.12
CA HIS A 64 -20.44 -2.59 5.02
C HIS A 64 -19.19 -1.77 5.38
N TYR A 65 -18.24 -1.73 4.46
CA TYR A 65 -16.99 -1.00 4.56
C TYR A 65 -16.85 -0.12 3.34
N ASP A 66 -16.23 1.05 3.48
CA ASP A 66 -16.15 2.07 2.42
C ASP A 66 -14.76 2.62 2.15
N ALA A 67 -13.75 2.27 2.95
CA ALA A 67 -12.39 2.71 2.71
C ALA A 67 -11.34 1.81 3.35
N PHE A 68 -10.16 1.81 2.71
CA PHE A 68 -8.91 1.36 3.31
C PHE A 68 -8.03 2.55 3.66
N ARG A 69 -7.11 2.34 4.61
CA ARG A 69 -6.07 3.30 4.95
C ARG A 69 -4.73 2.60 5.08
N VAL A 70 -3.71 3.18 4.45
CA VAL A 70 -2.33 2.73 4.59
C VAL A 70 -1.51 3.84 5.20
N ARG A 71 -0.73 3.50 6.23
CA ARG A 71 0.19 4.42 6.91
C ARG A 71 1.62 3.98 6.71
N VAL A 72 2.50 4.96 6.48
CA VAL A 72 3.94 4.77 6.33
C VAL A 72 4.69 5.72 7.25
N SER A 73 5.88 5.31 7.71
CA SER A 73 6.75 6.15 8.57
C SER A 73 8.08 6.51 7.92
N GLY A 74 8.42 5.88 6.80
CA GLY A 74 9.69 6.10 6.13
C GLY A 74 9.68 5.52 4.71
N ALA A 75 10.51 6.10 3.86
CA ALA A 75 10.74 5.61 2.51
C ALA A 75 12.19 5.91 2.08
N SER A 76 12.74 5.06 1.22
CA SER A 76 14.04 5.28 0.59
C SER A 76 14.11 4.63 -0.78
N VAL A 77 14.91 5.22 -1.66
CA VAL A 77 15.23 4.65 -2.97
C VAL A 77 16.70 4.27 -3.03
N THR A 78 17.03 3.22 -3.79
CA THR A 78 18.42 2.86 -4.08
C THR A 78 18.69 3.04 -5.57
N VAL A 79 19.75 3.76 -5.91
CA VAL A 79 20.22 4.00 -7.29
C VAL A 79 21.72 3.75 -7.33
N SER A 80 22.18 2.86 -8.20
CA SER A 80 23.59 2.50 -8.34
C SER A 80 24.22 2.08 -7.00
N GLY A 81 23.49 1.33 -6.18
CA GLY A 81 23.90 0.91 -4.84
C GLY A 81 23.87 1.98 -3.75
N VAL A 82 23.50 3.24 -4.07
CA VAL A 82 23.39 4.33 -3.09
C VAL A 82 21.95 4.48 -2.63
N THR A 83 21.71 4.32 -1.33
CA THR A 83 20.39 4.51 -0.72
C THR A 83 20.19 5.97 -0.28
N THR A 84 19.12 6.59 -0.77
CA THR A 84 18.69 7.93 -0.41
C THR A 84 17.36 7.86 0.33
N VAL A 85 17.33 8.40 1.55
CA VAL A 85 16.09 8.55 2.32
C VAL A 85 15.22 9.63 1.69
N LEU A 86 13.94 9.34 1.50
CA LEU A 86 12.97 10.27 0.95
C LEU A 86 12.18 10.95 2.08
N PRO A 87 12.05 12.29 2.06
CA PRO A 87 11.05 12.95 2.90
C PRO A 87 9.65 12.51 2.50
N LEU A 88 8.77 12.33 3.49
CA LEU A 88 7.37 12.01 3.24
C LEU A 88 6.58 13.29 3.00
N ASP A 89 6.04 13.45 1.79
CA ASP A 89 5.03 14.49 1.52
C ASP A 89 3.68 14.10 2.13
N ARG A 90 3.42 12.79 2.17
CA ARG A 90 2.23 12.21 2.77
C ARG A 90 2.57 10.88 3.43
N ALA A 91 2.20 10.75 4.70
CA ALA A 91 2.39 9.51 5.47
C ALA A 91 1.15 8.59 5.47
N VAL A 92 0.00 9.07 4.99
CA VAL A 92 -1.28 8.36 5.06
C VAL A 92 -2.02 8.45 3.72
N SER A 93 -2.38 7.30 3.17
CA SER A 93 -3.27 7.21 2.00
C SER A 93 -4.59 6.56 2.40
N VAL A 94 -5.70 7.25 2.10
CA VAL A 94 -7.06 6.71 2.23
C VAL A 94 -7.52 6.32 0.83
N ILE A 95 -8.01 5.09 0.69
CA ILE A 95 -8.45 4.49 -0.56
C ILE A 95 -9.95 4.22 -0.43
N PRO A 96 -10.83 5.08 -0.96
CA PRO A 96 -12.28 4.83 -0.96
C PRO A 96 -12.59 3.58 -1.78
N TYR A 97 -13.27 2.61 -1.18
CA TYR A 97 -13.69 1.37 -1.83
C TYR A 97 -14.81 0.73 -1.02
N ALA A 98 -16.01 0.66 -1.60
CA ALA A 98 -17.20 0.12 -0.95
C ALA A 98 -17.33 -1.38 -1.17
N PHE A 99 -17.41 -2.15 -0.08
CA PHE A 99 -17.59 -3.60 -0.13
C PHE A 99 -18.38 -4.13 1.07
N GLN A 100 -18.79 -5.39 1.00
CA GLN A 100 -19.55 -6.05 2.05
C GLN A 100 -18.78 -7.29 2.51
N VAL A 101 -18.57 -7.39 3.81
CA VAL A 101 -18.11 -8.63 4.46
C VAL A 101 -19.34 -9.38 4.96
N ALA A 102 -19.57 -10.59 4.46
CA ALA A 102 -20.64 -11.46 4.92
C ALA A 102 -20.18 -12.29 6.14
N THR A 103 -21.14 -12.82 6.90
CA THR A 103 -20.83 -13.71 8.02
C THR A 103 -20.23 -15.00 7.50
N TYR A 104 -19.10 -15.42 8.09
CA TYR A 104 -18.35 -16.63 7.70
C TYR A 104 -17.75 -16.61 6.28
N ASP A 105 -17.57 -15.41 5.70
CA ASP A 105 -16.98 -15.22 4.36
C ASP A 105 -15.49 -14.83 4.47
N ASP A 106 -14.66 -15.48 3.66
CA ASP A 106 -13.25 -15.12 3.49
C ASP A 106 -13.11 -14.11 2.35
N THR A 107 -13.19 -12.82 2.68
CA THR A 107 -12.97 -11.74 1.71
C THR A 107 -11.47 -11.44 1.57
N GLN A 108 -10.95 -11.60 0.35
CA GLN A 108 -9.58 -11.25 -0.02
C GLN A 108 -9.57 -9.95 -0.84
N VAL A 109 -8.77 -8.97 -0.40
CA VAL A 109 -8.59 -7.70 -1.11
C VAL A 109 -7.11 -7.52 -1.43
N LEU A 110 -6.83 -7.22 -2.70
CA LEU A 110 -5.49 -6.91 -3.19
C LEU A 110 -5.34 -5.39 -3.33
N LEU A 111 -4.48 -4.81 -2.50
CA LEU A 111 -4.01 -3.44 -2.63
C LEU A 111 -2.76 -3.41 -3.52
N ASP A 112 -2.72 -2.49 -4.48
CA ASP A 112 -1.61 -2.28 -5.39
C ASP A 112 -0.95 -0.95 -5.13
N PHE A 113 0.36 -1.02 -4.90
CA PHE A 113 1.23 0.13 -4.77
C PHE A 113 1.84 0.48 -6.12
N ASP A 114 1.56 1.69 -6.62
CA ASP A 114 2.35 2.23 -7.71
C ASP A 114 3.69 2.73 -7.16
N ALA A 115 4.69 1.85 -7.15
CA ALA A 115 6.01 2.16 -6.60
C ALA A 115 6.69 3.36 -7.29
N LEU A 116 6.49 3.53 -8.60
CA LEU A 116 7.10 4.64 -9.34
C LEU A 116 6.29 5.92 -9.16
N GLY A 117 4.95 5.82 -9.27
CA GLY A 117 4.06 6.93 -8.97
C GLY A 117 4.21 7.44 -7.53
N SER A 118 4.58 6.58 -6.58
CA SER A 118 4.77 6.96 -5.18
C SER A 118 6.03 7.79 -4.91
N VAL A 119 7.04 7.74 -5.79
CA VAL A 119 8.23 8.59 -5.71
C VAL A 119 7.97 9.86 -6.51
N LYS A 120 7.97 11.00 -5.83
CA LYS A 120 7.74 12.30 -6.46
C LYS A 120 9.06 13.00 -6.72
N ASP A 121 9.16 13.59 -7.90
CA ASP A 121 10.27 14.46 -8.28
C ASP A 121 9.73 15.87 -8.52
N GLN A 122 10.09 16.79 -7.64
CA GLN A 122 9.80 18.21 -7.79
C GLN A 122 11.11 18.95 -8.04
N ALA A 123 11.45 19.12 -9.32
CA ALA A 123 12.65 19.83 -9.79
C ALA A 123 13.96 19.28 -9.19
N GLY A 124 14.12 17.96 -9.15
CA GLY A 124 15.28 17.25 -8.62
C GLY A 124 15.21 16.98 -7.11
N ARG A 125 14.18 17.48 -6.42
CA ARG A 125 13.92 17.12 -5.03
C ARG A 125 13.00 15.91 -4.99
N LEU A 126 13.56 14.78 -4.57
CA LEU A 126 12.80 13.56 -4.38
C LEU A 126 12.04 13.59 -3.05
N SER A 127 10.82 13.08 -3.07
CA SER A 127 9.97 12.84 -1.91
C SER A 127 9.10 11.60 -2.14
N PHE A 128 8.38 11.17 -1.10
CA PHE A 128 7.51 10.01 -1.17
C PHE A 128 6.08 10.36 -0.75
N SER A 129 5.13 9.92 -1.56
CA SER A 129 3.70 9.98 -1.27
C SER A 129 3.07 8.68 -1.76
N PRO A 130 2.58 7.79 -0.87
CA PRO A 130 2.14 6.47 -1.29
C PRO A 130 0.93 6.57 -2.22
N GLU A 131 1.05 5.99 -3.40
CA GLU A 131 -0.04 5.83 -4.37
C GLU A 131 -0.51 4.38 -4.34
N VAL A 132 -1.73 4.19 -3.82
CA VAL A 132 -2.30 2.87 -3.55
C VAL A 132 -3.69 2.81 -4.14
N SER A 133 -4.03 1.68 -4.76
CA SER A 133 -5.36 1.41 -5.30
C SER A 133 -5.82 -0.02 -4.96
N VAL A 134 -7.13 -0.28 -5.01
CA VAL A 134 -7.64 -1.65 -4.96
C VAL A 134 -7.59 -2.23 -6.37
N LYS A 135 -6.93 -3.38 -6.55
CA LYS A 135 -6.92 -4.08 -7.85
C LYS A 135 -7.94 -5.18 -7.95
N ARG A 136 -8.21 -5.88 -6.85
CA ARG A 136 -9.05 -7.07 -6.85
C ARG A 136 -9.69 -7.29 -5.50
N GLU A 137 -10.95 -7.70 -5.52
CA GLU A 137 -11.70 -8.26 -4.40
C GLU A 137 -12.19 -9.65 -4.81
N GLN A 138 -11.97 -10.67 -3.97
CA GLN A 138 -12.50 -12.02 -4.16
C GLN A 138 -13.17 -12.48 -2.87
N ARG A 139 -14.35 -13.10 -3.00
CA ARG A 139 -15.11 -13.71 -1.91
C ARG A 139 -15.09 -15.22 -2.10
N ARG A 140 -14.94 -15.98 -1.02
CA ARG A 140 -14.79 -17.44 -1.08
C ARG A 140 -15.87 -18.15 -0.28
#